data_AF-A0A1H2TCX8-F1
#
_entry.id   AF-A0A1H2TCX8-F1
#
_cell.length_a   1.000
_cell.length_b   1.000
_cell.length_c   1.000
_cell.angle_alpha   90.00
_cell.angle_beta   90.00
_cell.angle_gamma   90.00
#
_symmetry.space_group_name_H-M   'P 1'
#
loop_
_entity.id
_entity.type
_entity.pdbx_description
1 polymer ?
#
loop_
_entity_poly.entity_id
_entity_poly.type
_entity_poly.pdbx_seq_one_letter_code
_entity_poly.pdbx_strand_id
1 'polypeptide(L)'
;PSIAAKRVTPHVLRHSCAQHMLRATRDIRKVALWLGHANLQSTEVYLRADPNDKLEALAAASSPTLQPGTFSPPDKLIAMLKEARRSNYAE
;
A
#
# COMPACT_ATOMS: atom_id res chain seq x y z
N PRO A 1 -5.27 -24.21 20.78
CA PRO A 1 -4.95 -22.82 21.16
C PRO A 1 -3.44 -22.51 21.02
N SER A 2 -3.02 -21.88 19.93
CA SER A 2 -1.59 -21.72 19.55
C SER A 2 -0.87 -20.53 20.18
N ILE A 3 -1.53 -19.76 21.07
CA ILE A 3 -0.94 -18.59 21.70
C ILE A 3 -0.05 -18.94 22.91
N ALA A 4 -0.27 -20.09 23.54
CA ALA A 4 0.45 -20.52 24.75
C ALA A 4 1.97 -20.68 24.53
N ALA A 5 2.40 -20.97 23.30
CA ALA A 5 3.81 -21.12 22.95
C ALA A 5 4.44 -19.85 22.33
N LYS A 6 3.66 -18.78 22.09
CA LYS A 6 4.15 -17.57 21.43
C LYS A 6 4.52 -16.50 22.45
N ARG A 7 5.65 -15.83 22.24
CA ARG A 7 5.98 -14.60 22.99
C ARG A 7 5.07 -13.47 22.53
N VAL A 8 4.05 -13.18 23.32
CA VAL A 8 3.17 -12.02 23.13
C VAL A 8 3.70 -10.88 23.98
N THR A 9 4.01 -9.76 23.33
CA THR A 9 4.34 -8.50 24.00
C THR A 9 3.21 -7.50 23.77
N PRO A 10 3.12 -6.42 24.58
CA PRO A 10 2.13 -5.36 24.37
C PRO A 10 2.15 -4.78 22.95
N HIS A 11 3.32 -4.78 22.30
CA HIS A 11 3.47 -4.30 20.94
C HIS A 11 2.73 -5.18 19.92
N VAL A 12 2.72 -6.51 20.12
CA VAL A 12 1.98 -7.45 19.25
C VAL A 12 0.48 -7.15 19.28
N LEU A 13 -0.07 -6.91 20.48
CA LEU A 13 -1.48 -6.57 20.65
C LEU A 13 -1.83 -5.22 20.00
N ARG A 14 -0.93 -4.22 20.11
CA ARG A 14 -1.09 -2.93 19.42
C ARG A 14 -1.19 -3.13 17.90
N HIS A 15 -0.31 -3.93 17.31
CA HIS A 15 -0.34 -4.22 15.87
C HIS A 15 -1.63 -4.94 15.46
N SER A 16 -2.08 -5.94 16.23
CA SER A 16 -3.34 -6.64 15.97
C SER A 16 -4.56 -5.71 16.04
N CYS A 17 -4.61 -4.83 17.05
CA CYS A 17 -5.68 -3.84 17.19
C CYS A 17 -5.69 -2.85 16.02
N ALA A 18 -4.54 -2.32 15.63
CA ALA A 18 -4.40 -1.40 14.51
C ALA A 18 -4.86 -2.01 13.17
N GLN A 19 -4.52 -3.28 12.93
CA GLN A 19 -4.96 -4.01 11.74
C GLN A 19 -6.49 -4.22 11.73
N HIS A 20 -7.08 -4.62 12.86
CA HIS A 20 -8.55 -4.72 12.95
C HIS A 20 -9.24 -3.37 12.73
N MET A 21 -8.70 -2.28 13.28
CA MET A 21 -9.22 -0.94 13.05
C MET A 21 -9.13 -0.53 11.58
N LEU A 22 -8.00 -0.82 10.92
CA LEU A 22 -7.85 -0.52 9.50
C LEU A 22 -8.89 -1.25 8.66
N ARG A 23 -9.14 -2.54 8.94
CA ARG A 23 -10.17 -3.32 8.25
C ARG A 23 -11.58 -2.80 8.48
N ALA A 24 -11.91 -2.37 9.70
CA ALA A 24 -13.23 -1.86 10.04
C ALA A 24 -13.49 -0.46 9.46
N THR A 25 -12.48 0.41 9.47
CA THR A 25 -12.64 1.82 9.10
C THR A 25 -12.25 2.14 7.67
N ARG A 26 -11.43 1.29 7.04
CA ARG A 26 -10.80 1.47 5.72
C ARG A 26 -10.10 2.83 5.55
N ASP A 27 -9.67 3.43 6.66
CA ASP A 27 -9.06 4.76 6.66
C ASP A 27 -7.85 4.78 7.60
N ILE A 28 -6.66 4.88 7.00
CA ILE A 28 -5.40 4.89 7.73
C ILE A 28 -5.23 6.11 8.63
N ARG A 29 -5.89 7.24 8.31
CA ARG A 29 -5.80 8.46 9.12
C ARG A 29 -6.53 8.29 10.44
N LYS A 30 -7.66 7.58 10.43
CA LYS A 30 -8.39 7.22 11.66
C LYS A 30 -7.54 6.30 12.54
N VAL A 31 -6.86 5.33 11.95
CA VAL A 31 -5.94 4.43 12.67
C VAL A 31 -4.79 5.24 13.30
N ALA A 32 -4.16 6.15 12.54
CA ALA A 32 -3.07 6.98 13.04
C ALA A 32 -3.50 7.88 14.21
N LEU A 33 -4.67 8.51 14.10
CA LEU A 33 -5.26 9.35 15.15
C LEU A 33 -5.53 8.55 16.42
N TRP A 34 -6.12 7.37 16.29
CA TRP A 34 -6.45 6.49 17.42
C TRP A 34 -5.21 5.97 18.15
N LEU A 35 -4.13 5.72 17.39
CA LEU A 35 -2.85 5.30 17.93
C LEU A 35 -1.99 6.45 18.46
N GLY A 36 -2.41 7.71 18.26
CA GLY A 36 -1.67 8.90 18.67
C GLY A 36 -0.38 9.12 17.87
N HIS A 37 -0.33 8.68 16.62
CA HIS A 37 0.86 8.83 15.78
C HIS A 37 0.96 10.27 15.24
N ALA A 38 2.04 10.97 15.61
CA ALA A 38 2.33 12.31 15.10
C ALA A 38 2.75 12.30 13.61
N ASN A 39 3.25 11.17 13.11
CA ASN A 39 3.67 11.00 11.72
C ASN A 39 3.03 9.74 11.11
N LEU A 40 2.43 9.90 9.93
CA LEU A 40 1.77 8.83 9.18
C LEU A 40 2.73 7.71 8.76
N GLN A 41 4.02 8.02 8.60
CA GLN A 41 5.07 7.04 8.26
C GLN A 41 5.10 5.82 9.19
N SER A 42 4.83 6.03 10.48
CA SER A 42 4.76 4.94 11.47
C SER A 42 3.51 4.05 11.34
N THR A 43 2.46 4.56 10.71
CA THR A 43 1.18 3.88 10.51
C THR A 43 1.12 3.16 9.15
N GLU A 44 1.90 3.61 8.17
CA GLU A 44 1.98 3.02 6.83
C GLU A 44 2.36 1.54 6.82
N VAL A 45 3.02 1.05 7.88
CA VAL A 45 3.34 -0.37 8.05
C VAL A 45 2.09 -1.25 7.97
N TYR A 46 0.92 -0.74 8.38
CA TYR A 46 -0.33 -1.49 8.35
C TYR A 46 -0.95 -1.61 6.95
N LEU A 47 -0.62 -0.70 6.00
CA LEU A 47 -1.04 -0.84 4.60
C LEU A 47 -0.27 -1.92 3.84
N ARG A 48 0.96 -2.22 4.29
CA ARG A 48 1.82 -3.19 3.59
C ARG A 48 1.41 -4.64 3.86
N ALA A 49 0.54 -4.87 4.84
CA ALA A 49 0.16 -6.19 5.31
C ALA A 49 -0.85 -6.91 4.40
N ASP A 50 -1.59 -6.19 3.56
CA ASP A 50 -2.58 -6.80 2.68
C ASP A 50 -2.57 -6.14 1.28
N PRO A 51 -2.12 -6.84 0.23
CA PRO A 51 -2.10 -6.28 -1.13
C PRO A 51 -3.51 -5.94 -1.63
N ASN A 52 -4.55 -6.64 -1.16
CA ASN A 52 -5.94 -6.29 -1.50
C ASN A 52 -6.39 -5.00 -0.83
N ASP A 53 -6.12 -4.81 0.47
CA ASP A 53 -6.46 -3.56 1.16
C ASP A 53 -5.69 -2.37 0.56
N LYS A 54 -4.44 -2.59 0.11
CA LYS A 54 -3.65 -1.56 -0.57
C LYS A 54 -4.28 -1.17 -1.91
N LEU A 55 -4.74 -2.13 -2.71
CA LEU A 55 -5.42 -1.88 -3.97
C LEU A 55 -6.78 -1.20 -3.74
N GLU A 56 -7.53 -1.61 -2.73
CA GLU A 56 -8.81 -1.01 -2.38
C GLU A 56 -8.67 0.42 -1.85
N ALA A 57 -7.68 0.69 -1.00
CA ALA A 57 -7.37 2.05 -0.52
C ALA A 57 -6.91 2.97 -1.66
N LEU A 58 -6.14 2.47 -2.62
CA LEU A 58 -5.77 3.21 -3.84
C LEU A 58 -6.99 3.48 -4.73
N ALA A 59 -7.89 2.52 -4.89
CA ALA A 59 -9.14 2.68 -5.62
C ALA A 59 -10.06 3.72 -4.96
N ALA A 60 -10.19 3.69 -3.63
CA ALA A 60 -10.98 4.65 -2.87
C ALA A 60 -10.39 6.08 -2.89
N ALA A 61 -9.06 6.20 -3.01
CA ALA A 61 -8.35 7.47 -3.11
C ALA A 61 -8.21 7.99 -4.56
N SER A 62 -8.73 7.25 -5.55
CA SER A 62 -8.66 7.66 -6.96
C SER A 62 -9.59 8.83 -7.23
N SER A 63 -9.07 9.85 -7.92
CA SER A 63 -9.88 10.97 -8.40
C SER A 63 -11.01 10.45 -9.31
N PRO A 64 -12.24 11.01 -9.25
CA PRO A 64 -13.36 10.58 -10.09
C PRO A 64 -13.10 10.66 -11.61
N THR A 65 -12.03 11.33 -12.02
CA THR A 65 -11.61 11.44 -13.43
C THR A 65 -10.72 10.30 -13.93
N LEU A 66 -10.15 9.48 -13.04
CA LEU A 66 -9.31 8.35 -13.44
C LEU A 66 -10.16 7.10 -13.61
N GLN A 67 -10.44 6.75 -14.86
CA GLN A 67 -11.06 5.47 -15.19
C GLN A 67 -10.04 4.34 -15.03
N PRO A 68 -10.36 3.26 -14.29
CA PRO A 68 -9.53 2.07 -14.26
C PRO A 68 -9.39 1.51 -15.68
N GLY A 69 -8.14 1.36 -16.14
CA GLY A 69 -7.87 0.84 -17.47
C GLY A 69 -6.53 0.12 -17.49
N THR A 70 -6.45 -0.97 -18.23
CA THR A 70 -5.18 -1.62 -18.55
C THR A 70 -4.46 -0.74 -19.55
N PHE A 71 -3.38 -0.08 -19.13
CA PHE A 71 -2.56 0.71 -20.05
C PHE A 71 -1.86 -0.24 -21.03
N SER A 72 -2.27 -0.18 -22.30
CA SER A 72 -1.55 -0.81 -23.40
C SER A 72 -0.67 0.26 -24.05
N PRO A 73 0.67 0.17 -23.97
CA PRO A 73 1.55 1.16 -24.56
C PRO A 73 1.40 1.15 -26.10
N PRO A 74 1.30 2.32 -26.77
CA PRO A 74 1.26 2.36 -28.23
C PRO A 74 2.63 1.95 -28.80
N ASP A 75 2.62 1.29 -29.97
CA ASP A 75 3.83 0.75 -30.62
C ASP A 75 4.95 1.78 -30.80
N LYS A 76 4.58 3.05 -31.05
CA LYS A 76 5.52 4.18 -31.15
C LYS A 76 6.30 4.39 -29.86
N LEU A 77 5.64 4.27 -28.70
CA LEU A 77 6.27 4.43 -27.39
C LEU A 77 7.20 3.25 -27.08
N ILE A 78 6.78 2.03 -27.43
CA ILE A 78 7.63 0.83 -27.32
C ILE A 78 8.87 0.96 -28.21
N ALA A 79 8.71 1.45 -29.45
CA ALA A 79 9.83 1.69 -30.37
C ALA A 79 10.81 2.73 -29.81
N MET A 80 10.31 3.87 -29.33
CA MET A 80 11.11 4.94 -28.73
C MET A 80 11.89 4.45 -27.50
N LEU A 81 11.26 3.68 -26.61
CA LEU A 81 11.94 3.12 -25.42
C LEU A 81 13.01 2.10 -25.80
N LYS A 82 12.78 1.29 -26.84
CA LYS A 82 13.80 0.35 -27.35
C LYS A 82 15.00 1.07 -27.95
N GLU A 83 14.77 2.19 -28.62
CA GLU A 83 15.81 3.05 -29.20
C GLU A 83 16.62 3.77 -28.12
N ALA A 84 15.94 4.40 -27.14
CA ALA A 84 16.58 4.99 -25.97
C ALA A 84 17.40 3.96 -25.18
N ARG A 85 16.90 2.72 -25.06
CA ARG A 85 17.65 1.62 -24.43
C ARG A 85 18.90 1.26 -25.23
N ARG A 86 18.86 1.24 -26.56
CA ARG A 86 20.05 0.97 -27.40
C ARG A 86 21.10 2.07 -27.30
N SER A 87 20.67 3.33 -27.23
CA SER A 87 21.58 4.48 -27.09
C SER A 87 22.39 4.42 -25.79
N ASN A 88 21.81 3.91 -24.70
CA ASN A 88 22.48 3.82 -23.40
C ASN A 88 23.48 2.66 -23.27
N TYR A 89 23.63 1.81 -24.30
CA TYR A 89 24.61 0.72 -24.36
C TYR A 89 25.52 0.82 -25.61
N ALA A 90 25.55 1.99 -26.27
CA ALA A 90 26.34 2.24 -27.47
C ALA A 90 27.59 3.12 -27.22
N GLU A 91 28.05 3.20 -25.97
CA GLU A 91 29.40 3.64 -25.58
C GLU A 91 30.19 2.46 -25.01
#